data_AF-M0P912-F1
#
_entry.id   AF-M0P912-F1
#
_cell.length_a   1.000
_cell.length_b   1.000
_cell.length_c   1.000
_cell.angle_alpha   90.00
_cell.angle_beta   90.00
_cell.angle_gamma   90.00
#
_symmetry.space_group_name_H-M   'P 1'
#
loop_
_entity.id
_entity.type
_entity.pdbx_description
1 polymer ?
#
loop_
_entity_poly.entity_id
_entity_poly.type
_entity_poly.pdbx_seq_one_letter_code
_entity_poly.pdbx_strand_id
1 'polypeptide(L)' 'MTGTMKAAAFWAAIAIPATYPVLLYMGLEGTTGLLFVALLIANALALALGHDYNR' A
#
# COMPACT_ATOMS: atom_id res chain seq x y z
N MET A 1 -17.97 -10.01 9.41
CA MET A 1 -17.20 -10.25 8.16
C MET A 1 -15.95 -9.35 8.09
N THR A 2 -15.17 -9.23 9.16
CA THR A 2 -14.13 -8.16 9.26
C THR A 2 -12.69 -8.67 9.42
N GLY A 3 -12.48 -9.97 9.67
CA GLY A 3 -11.14 -10.55 9.81
C GLY A 3 -10.34 -10.55 8.51
N THR A 4 -10.98 -10.92 7.39
CA THR A 4 -10.30 -11.06 6.09
C THR A 4 -9.88 -9.72 5.49
N MET A 5 -10.73 -8.70 5.55
CA MET A 5 -10.38 -7.34 5.10
C MET A 5 -9.28 -6.72 5.96
N LYS A 6 -9.25 -6.99 7.27
CA LYS A 6 -8.17 -6.55 8.17
C LYS A 6 -6.85 -7.25 7.87
N ALA A 7 -6.87 -8.57 7.68
CA ALA A 7 -5.68 -9.31 7.28
C ALA A 7 -5.14 -8.81 5.93
N ALA A 8 -6.03 -8.58 4.96
CA ALA A 8 -5.65 -8.04 3.66
C ALA A 8 -5.02 -6.64 3.77
N ALA A 9 -5.56 -5.74 4.60
CA ALA A 9 -4.99 -4.42 4.84
C ALA A 9 -3.59 -4.51 5.49
N PHE A 10 -3.43 -5.35 6.51
CA PHE A 10 -2.14 -5.57 7.16
C PHE A 10 -1.08 -6.11 6.18
N TRP A 11 -1.41 -7.13 5.40
CA TRP A 11 -0.51 -7.68 4.40
C TRP A 11 -0.22 -6.71 3.25
N ALA A 12 -1.21 -5.92 2.83
CA ALA A 12 -1.01 -4.87 1.82
C ALA A 12 -0.04 -3.78 2.32
N ALA A 13 -0.13 -3.39 3.60
CA ALA A 13 0.80 -2.43 4.20
C ALA A 13 2.26 -2.91 4.15
N ILE A 14 2.49 -4.23 4.23
CA ILE A 14 3.81 -4.87 4.20
C ILE A 14 4.30 -5.15 2.77
N ALA A 15 3.41 -5.63 1.90
CA ALA A 15 3.77 -6.05 0.54
C ALA A 15 3.94 -4.87 -0.42
N ILE A 16 3.13 -3.80 -0.27
CA ILE A 16 3.20 -2.63 -1.16
C ILE A 16 4.57 -1.94 -1.13
N PRO A 17 5.20 -1.67 0.04
CA PRO A 17 6.52 -1.04 0.09
C PRO A 17 7.62 -1.83 -0.63
N ALA A 18 7.50 -3.17 -0.69
CA ALA A 18 8.46 -4.01 -1.42
C ALA A 18 8.41 -3.78 -2.95
N THR A 19 7.33 -3.20 -3.47
CA THR A 19 7.20 -2.86 -4.90
C THR A 19 7.83 -1.51 -5.26
N TYR A 20 8.02 -0.61 -4.28
CA TYR A 20 8.57 0.73 -4.53
C TYR A 20 9.98 0.73 -5.10
N PRO A 21 10.95 -0.09 -4.65
CA PRO A 21 12.30 -0.09 -5.21
C PRO A 21 12.31 -0.48 -6.70
N VAL A 22 11.48 -1.46 -7.09
CA VAL A 22 11.36 -1.90 -8.49
C VAL A 22 10.74 -0.78 -9.34
N LEU A 23 9.67 -0.15 -8.84
CA LEU A 23 9.01 0.98 -9.50
C LEU A 23 9.95 2.18 -9.67
N LEU A 24 10.72 2.52 -8.64
CA LEU A 24 11.70 3.60 -8.68
C LEU A 24 12.86 3.27 -9.63
N TYR A 25 13.30 2.00 -9.67
CA TYR A 25 14.32 1.54 -10.61
C TYR A 25 13.86 1.64 -12.07
N MET A 26 12.58 1.35 -12.36
CA MET A 26 12.02 1.50 -13.70
C MET A 26 11.81 2.96 -14.14
N GLY A 27 11.88 3.92 -13.21
CA GLY A 27 11.59 5.33 -13.47
C GLY A 27 10.10 5.65 -13.37
N LEU A 28 9.79 6.84 -12.85
CA LEU A 28 8.43 7.29 -12.55
C LEU A 28 7.78 8.12 -13.67
N GLU A 29 8.07 7.79 -14.93
CA GLU A 29 7.53 8.53 -16.07
C GLU A 29 6.17 7.97 -16.51
N GLY A 30 5.21 8.85 -16.83
CA GLY A 30 3.89 8.46 -17.32
C GLY A 30 3.11 7.54 -16.35
N THR A 31 2.76 6.35 -16.81
CA THR A 31 1.90 5.39 -16.09
C THR A 31 2.53 4.86 -14.81
N THR A 32 3.85 4.69 -14.78
CA THR A 32 4.59 4.17 -13.62
C THR A 32 4.51 5.14 -12.43
N GLY A 33 4.50 6.44 -12.70
CA GLY A 33 4.28 7.49 -11.69
C GLY A 33 2.87 7.43 -11.09
N LEU A 34 1.84 7.23 -11.92
CA LEU A 34 0.46 7.06 -11.45
C LEU A 34 0.30 5.79 -10.58
N LEU A 35 0.94 4.69 -10.97
CA LEU A 35 0.94 3.44 -10.20
C LEU A 35 1.60 3.62 -8.83
N PHE A 36 2.73 4.35 -8.77
CA PHE A 36 3.39 4.65 -7.51
C PHE A 36 2.50 5.47 -6.57
N VAL A 37 1.85 6.52 -7.06
CA VAL A 37 0.92 7.33 -6.26
C VAL A 37 -0.29 6.52 -5.80
N ALA A 38 -0.88 5.69 -6.66
CA ALA A 38 -1.99 4.81 -6.29
C ALA A 38 -1.59 3.82 -5.19
N LEU A 39 -0.40 3.22 -5.31
CA LEU A 39 0.14 2.33 -4.28
C LEU A 39 0.43 3.07 -2.98
N LEU A 40 0.89 4.32 -3.04
CA LEU A 40 1.12 5.16 -1.87
C LEU A 40 -0.19 5.45 -1.12
N ILE A 41 -1.25 5.81 -1.84
CA ILE A 41 -2.59 6.02 -1.26
C ILE A 41 -3.12 4.72 -0.66
N ALA A 42 -3.01 3.60 -1.38
CA ALA A 42 -3.44 2.30 -0.88
C ALA A 42 -2.68 1.89 0.39
N ASN A 43 -1.38 2.16 0.45
CA ASN A 43 -0.56 1.89 1.64
C ASN A 43 -0.97 2.77 2.84
N ALA A 44 -1.22 4.07 2.60
CA ALA A 44 -1.69 4.98 3.64
C ALA A 44 -3.08 4.58 4.18
N LEU A 45 -3.99 4.16 3.31
CA LEU A 45 -5.31 3.63 3.71
C LEU A 45 -5.17 2.35 4.54
N ALA A 46 -4.29 1.44 4.15
CA ALA A 46 -4.00 0.23 4.90
C ALA A 46 -3.45 0.55 6.31
N LEU A 47 -2.58 1.56 6.43
CA LEU A 47 -2.05 2.02 7.70
C LEU A 47 -3.16 2.67 8.57
N ALA A 48 -3.99 3.52 7.99
CA ALA A 48 -5.09 4.19 8.69
C ALA A 48 -6.14 3.19 9.21
N LEU A 49 -6.53 2.21 8.38
CA LEU A 49 -7.44 1.13 8.77
C LEU A 49 -6.81 0.18 9.82
N GLY A 50 -5.48 0.03 9.81
CA GLY A 50 -4.74 -0.72 10.82
C GLY A 50 -4.58 0.03 12.15
N HIS A 51 -4.50 1.36 12.13
CA HIS A 51 -4.27 2.19 13.32
C HIS A 51 -5.47 2.22 14.27
N ASP A 52 -6.70 2.14 13.74
CA ASP A 52 -7.95 2.07 14.53
C ASP A 52 -8.05 0.79 15.39
N TYR A 53 -7.10 -0.15 15.27
CA TYR A 53 -7.05 -1.37 16.07
C TYR A 53 -6.44 -1.18 17.48
N ASN A 54 -5.70 -0.10 17.75
CA ASN A 54 -4.99 0.07 19.03
C ASN A 54 -5.75 0.95 20.05
N ARG A 55 -7.04 0.67 20.27
CA ARG A 55 -7.78 1.22 21.41
C ARG A 55 -8.38 0.12 22.28
#